data_AF-A0A150MF00-F1
#
_entry.id   AF-A0A150MF00-F1
#
_cell.length_a   1.000
_cell.length_b   1.000
_cell.length_c   1.000
_cell.angle_alpha   90.00
_cell.angle_beta   90.00
_cell.angle_gamma   90.00
#
_symmetry.space_group_name_H-M   'P 1'
#
loop_
_entity.id
_entity.type
_entity.pdbx_description
1 polymer ?
#
loop_
_entity_poly.entity_id
_entity_poly.type
_entity_poly.pdbx_seq_one_letter_code
_entity_poly.pdbx_strand_id
1 'polypeptide(L)'
;MNTIFFHAQKKRGEEMKSRAAKLMEDFIECGKYPHLKKSEKKIKILTDAMKERLMASKHKRHEFKKYGLVGRFVAKKIYDTDVVGLNEYLFDIGLLLRVVEIDEKKLLQENFLLYDMIQDFRLPETFYVKPSFNKDGRALGEVRNFEVDSRWGVEDMARGLALLKPQVKRLTHEYERIKKIIANSPEVKRMERLPKEKRKPIKHKYGSLSIVANTPRYDVAAIFDQFGEDLLIEYGSPNGKKLEAFVLNGTISRKDIDQFKTVKDIRLDFAVMTIEDEKKMLEFLHEKEMTAAMNRMWV
;
A
#
# COMPACT_ATOMS: atom_id res chain seq x y z
N MET A 1 -55.13 -0.52 -42.69
CA MET A 1 -54.41 0.77 -42.74
C MET A 1 -54.48 1.38 -41.35
N ASN A 2 -53.50 1.19 -40.47
CA ASN A 2 -52.11 1.66 -40.44
C ASN A 2 -51.96 2.75 -39.35
N THR A 3 -51.13 2.40 -38.36
CA THR A 3 -50.20 3.32 -37.68
C THR A 3 -50.71 4.22 -36.56
N ILE A 4 -51.14 3.65 -35.43
CA ILE A 4 -51.01 4.31 -34.11
C ILE A 4 -50.71 3.26 -33.03
N PHE A 5 -49.56 2.58 -33.07
CA PHE A 5 -49.06 1.78 -31.94
C PHE A 5 -47.54 1.66 -32.02
N PHE A 6 -46.82 2.78 -31.92
CA PHE A 6 -45.36 2.75 -31.83
C PHE A 6 -44.81 3.94 -31.05
N HIS A 7 -45.30 4.22 -29.84
CA HIS A 7 -44.64 5.24 -28.98
C HIS A 7 -44.67 4.93 -27.47
N ALA A 8 -44.88 3.66 -27.08
CA ALA A 8 -44.98 3.30 -25.66
C ALA A 8 -44.10 2.10 -25.25
N GLN A 9 -42.89 1.95 -25.80
CA GLN A 9 -41.89 1.00 -25.26
C GLN A 9 -40.45 1.50 -25.42
N LYS A 10 -40.11 2.62 -24.79
CA LYS A 10 -38.70 3.02 -24.59
C LYS A 10 -38.45 3.79 -23.28
N LYS A 11 -39.08 3.34 -22.19
CA LYS A 11 -38.80 3.81 -20.80
C LYS A 11 -38.94 2.67 -19.77
N ARG A 12 -38.32 1.52 -20.04
CA ARG A 12 -38.10 0.46 -19.03
C ARG A 12 -36.62 0.10 -19.06
N GLY A 13 -35.91 0.46 -18.00
CA GLY A 13 -34.51 0.09 -17.79
C GLY A 13 -33.55 1.21 -17.43
N GLU A 14 -33.95 2.22 -16.64
CA GLU A 14 -32.93 2.80 -15.75
C GLU A 14 -32.66 1.75 -14.69
N GLU A 15 -31.67 0.88 -14.96
CA GLU A 15 -31.06 0.05 -13.91
C GLU A 15 -30.78 0.97 -12.73
N MET A 16 -31.42 0.68 -11.59
CA MET A 16 -31.24 1.45 -10.37
C MET A 16 -29.74 1.42 -10.05
N LYS A 17 -29.07 2.53 -10.37
CA LYS A 17 -27.61 2.61 -10.39
C LYS A 17 -27.10 2.33 -8.99
N SER A 18 -26.19 1.36 -8.87
CA SER A 18 -25.56 0.99 -7.60
C SER A 18 -25.10 2.22 -6.83
N ARG A 19 -25.36 2.26 -5.52
CA ARG A 19 -24.96 3.38 -4.67
C ARG A 19 -23.44 3.55 -4.68
N ALA A 20 -22.69 2.46 -4.65
CA ALA A 20 -21.24 2.43 -4.78
C ALA A 20 -20.78 3.01 -6.13
N ALA A 21 -21.43 2.62 -7.23
CA ALA A 21 -21.14 3.17 -8.55
C ALA A 21 -21.33 4.69 -8.57
N LYS A 22 -22.47 5.17 -8.05
CA LYS A 22 -22.79 6.60 -7.98
C LYS A 22 -21.78 7.38 -7.14
N LEU A 23 -21.42 6.90 -5.95
CA LEU A 23 -20.41 7.54 -5.10
C LEU A 23 -19.05 7.70 -5.78
N MET A 24 -18.63 6.69 -6.54
CA MET A 24 -17.38 6.75 -7.30
C MET A 24 -17.49 7.71 -8.47
N GLU A 25 -18.59 7.69 -9.21
CA GLU A 25 -18.83 8.62 -10.32
C GLU A 25 -18.90 10.06 -9.84
N ASP A 26 -19.65 10.36 -8.77
CA ASP A 26 -19.76 11.70 -8.20
C ASP A 26 -18.36 12.25 -7.85
N PHE A 27 -17.48 11.43 -7.27
CA PHE A 27 -16.10 11.82 -6.97
C PHE A 27 -15.25 12.10 -8.21
N ILE A 28 -15.52 11.41 -9.30
CA ILE A 28 -14.82 11.59 -10.58
C ILE A 28 -15.36 12.84 -11.31
N GLU A 29 -16.69 12.99 -11.37
CA GLU A 29 -17.38 14.04 -12.10
C GLU A 29 -17.23 15.41 -11.45
N CYS A 30 -17.10 15.48 -10.12
CA CYS A 30 -16.70 16.71 -9.44
C CYS A 30 -15.22 17.09 -9.64
N GLY A 31 -14.48 16.35 -10.49
CA GLY A 31 -13.10 16.66 -10.88
C GLY A 31 -12.04 16.27 -9.85
N LYS A 32 -12.43 15.74 -8.68
CA LYS A 32 -11.48 15.41 -7.60
C LYS A 32 -10.53 14.28 -7.96
N TYR A 33 -11.02 13.17 -8.52
CA TYR A 33 -10.17 12.08 -8.98
C TYR A 33 -9.21 12.50 -10.12
N PRO A 34 -9.68 13.13 -11.21
CA PRO A 34 -8.79 13.68 -12.23
C PRO A 34 -7.71 14.59 -11.65
N HIS A 35 -8.08 15.50 -10.75
CA HIS A 35 -7.15 16.43 -10.12
C HIS A 35 -6.11 15.69 -9.27
N LEU A 36 -6.52 14.71 -8.46
CA LEU A 36 -5.61 13.86 -7.69
C LEU A 36 -4.56 13.20 -8.59
N LYS A 37 -5.00 12.52 -9.66
CA LYS A 37 -4.10 11.79 -10.56
C LYS A 37 -3.16 12.70 -11.36
N LYS A 38 -3.66 13.84 -11.81
CA LYS A 38 -2.81 14.84 -12.48
C LYS A 38 -1.77 15.41 -11.52
N SER A 39 -2.15 15.75 -10.30
CA SER A 39 -1.23 16.31 -9.31
C SER A 39 -0.19 15.29 -8.82
N GLU A 40 -0.56 14.00 -8.64
CA GLU A 40 0.39 12.92 -8.37
C GLU A 40 1.47 12.81 -9.46
N LYS A 41 1.05 12.84 -10.74
CA LYS A 41 1.98 12.81 -11.89
C LYS A 41 2.88 14.04 -11.94
N LYS A 42 2.32 15.24 -11.74
CA LYS A 42 3.10 16.49 -11.71
C LYS A 42 4.12 16.48 -10.57
N ILE A 43 3.74 16.03 -9.38
CA ILE A 43 4.69 15.87 -8.25
C ILE A 43 5.82 14.93 -8.63
N LYS A 44 5.51 13.80 -9.28
CA LYS A 44 6.54 12.85 -9.75
C LYS A 44 7.50 13.52 -10.73
N ILE A 45 6.98 14.16 -11.78
CA ILE A 45 7.79 14.87 -12.79
C ILE A 45 8.69 15.94 -12.13
N LEU A 46 8.15 16.74 -11.22
CA LEU A 46 8.93 17.76 -10.50
C LEU A 46 9.98 17.16 -9.58
N THR A 47 9.67 16.05 -8.91
CA THR A 47 10.61 15.37 -8.01
C THR A 47 11.74 14.73 -8.79
N ASP A 48 11.44 14.10 -9.93
CA ASP A 48 12.44 13.48 -10.81
C ASP A 48 13.33 14.56 -11.44
N ALA A 49 12.76 15.65 -11.98
CA ALA A 49 13.54 16.77 -12.50
C ALA A 49 14.42 17.44 -11.43
N MET A 50 13.90 17.58 -10.20
CA MET A 50 14.66 18.10 -9.06
C MET A 50 15.80 17.15 -8.68
N LYS A 51 15.57 15.84 -8.69
CA LYS A 51 16.59 14.82 -8.44
C LYS A 51 17.76 14.97 -9.41
N GLU A 52 17.47 14.99 -10.72
CA GLU A 52 18.52 15.07 -11.75
C GLU A 52 19.40 16.31 -11.59
N ARG A 53 18.79 17.46 -11.29
CA ARG A 53 19.52 18.72 -11.07
C ARG A 53 20.35 18.75 -9.78
N LEU A 54 19.93 18.01 -8.76
CA LEU A 54 20.62 17.93 -7.47
C LEU A 54 21.60 16.75 -7.39
N MET A 55 21.57 15.82 -8.35
CA MET A 55 22.40 14.61 -8.33
C MET A 55 23.90 14.91 -8.34
N ALA A 56 24.31 15.97 -9.04
CA ALA A 56 25.70 16.43 -9.06
C ALA A 56 26.10 17.22 -7.80
N SER A 57 25.16 17.53 -6.91
CA SER A 57 25.48 18.25 -5.69
C SER A 57 26.21 17.36 -4.69
N LYS A 58 27.20 17.94 -4.00
CA LYS A 58 27.92 17.25 -2.90
C LYS A 58 27.05 17.06 -1.65
N HIS A 59 25.95 17.82 -1.52
CA HIS A 59 25.10 17.77 -0.35
C HIS A 59 24.04 16.67 -0.51
N LYS A 60 23.82 15.88 0.55
CA LYS A 60 22.75 14.87 0.57
C LYS A 60 21.39 15.45 0.91
N ARG A 61 21.36 16.65 1.51
CA ARG A 61 20.15 17.34 2.00
C ARG A 61 20.13 18.77 1.47
N HIS A 62 19.01 19.15 0.88
CA HIS A 62 18.75 20.46 0.30
C HIS A 62 17.49 21.04 0.94
N GLU A 63 17.64 22.15 1.64
CA GLU A 63 16.54 22.78 2.34
C GLU A 63 16.01 23.98 1.54
N PHE A 64 14.71 23.97 1.28
CA PHE A 64 13.98 25.04 0.60
C PHE A 64 13.13 25.78 1.63
N LYS A 65 13.79 26.54 2.51
CA LYS A 65 13.17 27.23 3.66
C LYS A 65 11.91 28.01 3.31
N LYS A 66 11.97 28.76 2.20
CA LYS A 66 10.85 29.57 1.69
C LYS A 66 9.58 28.75 1.44
N TYR A 67 9.72 27.48 1.12
CA TYR A 67 8.62 26.58 0.76
C TYR A 67 8.33 25.53 1.83
N GLY A 68 9.06 25.55 2.96
CA GLY A 68 8.93 24.54 4.01
C GLY A 68 9.23 23.12 3.52
N LEU A 69 10.11 22.97 2.52
CA LEU A 69 10.45 21.68 1.93
C LEU A 69 11.91 21.31 2.14
N VAL A 70 12.17 20.01 2.12
CA VAL A 70 13.50 19.42 2.10
C VAL A 70 13.55 18.33 1.02
N GLY A 71 14.54 18.42 0.15
CA GLY A 71 14.93 17.35 -0.78
C GLY A 71 16.13 16.59 -0.20
N ARG A 72 16.04 15.27 -0.08
CA ARG A 72 17.15 14.46 0.46
C ARG A 72 17.38 13.19 -0.33
N PHE A 73 18.65 12.85 -0.47
CA PHE A 73 19.11 11.55 -0.96
C PHE A 73 19.25 10.59 0.22
N VAL A 74 18.60 9.44 0.11
CA VAL A 74 18.56 8.41 1.16
C VAL A 74 19.11 7.12 0.57
N ALA A 75 20.16 6.60 1.20
CA ALA A 75 20.66 5.26 0.88
C ALA A 75 19.68 4.23 1.42
N LYS A 76 19.10 3.43 0.53
CA LYS A 76 18.22 2.32 0.86
C LYS A 76 18.95 1.01 0.59
N LYS A 77 19.34 0.33 1.67
CA LYS A 77 19.92 -1.01 1.62
C LYS A 77 18.86 -2.02 1.17
N ILE A 78 19.21 -2.85 0.19
CA ILE A 78 18.44 -4.00 -0.27
C ILE A 78 19.08 -5.22 0.37
N TYR A 79 18.28 -5.99 1.11
CA TYR A 79 18.76 -7.15 1.85
C TYR A 79 18.26 -8.44 1.20
N ASP A 80 19.13 -9.45 1.20
CA ASP A 80 18.73 -10.84 1.24
C ASP A 80 18.52 -11.23 2.69
N THR A 81 17.46 -11.97 3.00
CA THR A 81 17.23 -12.45 4.36
C THR A 81 17.23 -13.97 4.34
N ASP A 82 18.05 -14.59 5.17
CA ASP A 82 17.93 -16.00 5.49
C ASP A 82 16.70 -16.17 6.39
N VAL A 83 15.56 -16.42 5.75
CA VAL A 83 14.26 -16.51 6.42
C VAL A 83 14.18 -17.76 7.28
N VAL A 84 14.77 -18.88 6.81
CA VAL A 84 14.76 -20.16 7.53
C VAL A 84 15.57 -20.03 8.81
N GLY A 85 16.81 -19.55 8.73
CA GLY A 85 17.65 -19.33 9.91
C GLY A 85 17.04 -18.31 10.90
N LEU A 86 16.37 -17.28 10.39
CA LEU A 86 15.62 -16.34 11.25
C LEU A 86 14.44 -17.04 11.95
N ASN A 87 13.70 -17.93 11.27
CA ASN A 87 12.59 -18.66 11.86
C ASN A 87 13.08 -19.66 12.93
N GLU A 88 14.17 -20.39 12.68
CA GLU A 88 14.82 -21.27 13.66
C GLU A 88 15.19 -20.49 14.92
N TYR A 89 15.88 -19.36 14.77
CA TYR A 89 16.22 -18.49 15.90
C TYR A 89 14.97 -18.00 16.66
N LEU A 90 13.92 -17.59 15.94
CA LEU A 90 12.67 -17.14 16.57
C LEU A 90 11.95 -18.28 17.29
N PHE A 91 12.11 -19.52 16.85
CA PHE A 91 11.57 -20.70 17.51
C PHE A 91 12.32 -20.97 18.82
N ASP A 92 13.65 -20.97 18.79
CA ASP A 92 14.51 -21.21 19.95
C ASP A 92 14.24 -20.24 21.10
N ILE A 93 13.90 -18.99 20.79
CA ILE A 93 13.54 -17.97 21.79
C ILE A 93 12.03 -17.89 22.08
N GLY A 94 11.22 -18.79 21.53
CA GLY A 94 9.78 -18.90 21.81
C GLY A 94 8.90 -17.80 21.19
N LEU A 95 9.37 -17.11 20.14
CA LEU A 95 8.64 -16.02 19.48
C LEU A 95 8.01 -16.38 18.14
N LEU A 96 8.42 -17.48 17.51
CA LEU A 96 8.00 -17.83 16.14
C LEU A 96 6.48 -17.76 15.95
N LEU A 97 5.71 -18.46 16.79
CA LEU A 97 4.24 -18.51 16.71
C LEU A 97 3.56 -17.14 16.81
N ARG A 98 4.21 -16.16 17.45
CA ARG A 98 3.64 -14.81 17.60
C ARG A 98 3.85 -13.98 16.35
N VAL A 99 4.95 -14.20 15.63
CA VAL A 99 5.40 -13.32 14.55
C VAL A 99 5.20 -13.90 13.15
N VAL A 100 5.18 -15.21 13.00
CA VAL A 100 5.15 -15.87 11.69
C VAL A 100 3.76 -15.80 11.04
N GLU A 101 3.74 -15.73 9.71
CA GLU A 101 2.57 -15.89 8.85
C GLU A 101 2.94 -16.88 7.74
N ILE A 102 2.02 -17.73 7.29
CA ILE A 102 2.33 -18.71 6.24
C ILE A 102 2.57 -18.01 4.90
N ASP A 103 3.68 -18.33 4.23
CA ASP A 103 3.91 -17.96 2.84
C ASP A 103 3.23 -18.96 1.91
N GLU A 104 1.95 -18.71 1.66
CA GLU A 104 1.11 -19.51 0.78
C GLU A 104 1.72 -19.73 -0.61
N LYS A 105 2.42 -18.72 -1.15
CA LYS A 105 2.99 -18.80 -2.50
C LYS A 105 4.17 -19.75 -2.54
N LYS A 106 5.07 -19.65 -1.55
CA LYS A 106 6.19 -20.58 -1.41
C LYS A 106 5.66 -22.00 -1.23
N LEU A 107 4.71 -22.19 -0.31
CA LEU A 107 4.15 -23.50 -0.02
C LEU A 107 3.45 -24.13 -1.25
N LEU A 108 2.64 -23.35 -1.98
CA LEU A 108 1.97 -23.83 -3.19
C LEU A 108 2.96 -24.26 -4.29
N GLN A 109 4.12 -23.60 -4.39
CA GLN A 109 5.13 -23.87 -5.41
C GLN A 109 6.02 -25.06 -5.06
N GLU A 110 6.38 -25.21 -3.79
CA GLU A 110 7.37 -26.18 -3.34
C GLU A 110 6.74 -27.46 -2.77
N ASN A 111 5.58 -27.37 -2.12
CA ASN A 111 4.92 -28.51 -1.50
C ASN A 111 3.38 -28.41 -1.55
N PHE A 112 2.81 -28.77 -2.70
CA PHE A 112 1.37 -28.73 -2.94
C PHE A 112 0.55 -29.60 -1.98
N LEU A 113 1.05 -30.78 -1.59
CA LEU A 113 0.35 -31.67 -0.67
C LEU A 113 0.17 -31.00 0.69
N LEU A 114 1.23 -30.39 1.22
CA LEU A 114 1.16 -29.68 2.49
C LEU A 114 0.28 -28.43 2.39
N TYR A 115 0.33 -27.73 1.26
CA TYR A 115 -0.58 -26.63 0.97
C TYR A 115 -2.06 -27.05 1.06
N ASP A 116 -2.42 -28.22 0.50
CA ASP A 116 -3.79 -28.74 0.55
C ASP A 116 -4.21 -29.07 1.99
N MET A 117 -3.32 -29.70 2.75
CA MET A 117 -3.58 -30.07 4.15
C MET A 117 -3.80 -28.87 5.08
N ILE A 118 -3.13 -27.74 4.84
CA ILE A 118 -3.27 -26.57 5.72
C ILE A 118 -4.52 -25.72 5.42
N GLN A 119 -5.30 -26.06 4.38
CA GLN A 119 -6.48 -25.26 4.01
C GLN A 119 -7.56 -25.25 5.10
N ASP A 120 -7.65 -26.30 5.92
CA ASP A 120 -8.60 -26.40 7.03
C ASP A 120 -8.32 -25.37 8.15
N PHE A 121 -7.10 -24.83 8.21
CA PHE A 121 -6.67 -23.82 9.18
C PHE A 121 -6.84 -22.39 8.68
N ARG A 122 -7.40 -22.23 7.48
CA ARG A 122 -7.56 -20.92 6.86
C ARG A 122 -8.60 -20.10 7.60
N LEU A 123 -8.21 -18.90 8.01
CA LEU A 123 -9.09 -17.93 8.65
C LEU A 123 -10.07 -17.32 7.64
N PRO A 124 -11.22 -16.79 8.10
CA PRO A 124 -12.21 -16.17 7.22
C PRO A 124 -11.61 -15.12 6.29
N GLU A 125 -11.98 -15.19 5.01
CA GLU A 125 -11.53 -14.22 4.02
C GLU A 125 -11.92 -12.80 4.42
N THR A 126 -10.99 -11.87 4.22
CA THR A 126 -11.27 -10.43 4.32
C THR A 126 -11.16 -9.82 2.93
N PHE A 127 -11.88 -8.74 2.68
CA PHE A 127 -12.01 -8.14 1.35
C PHE A 127 -11.66 -6.66 1.32
N TYR A 128 -11.27 -6.19 0.14
CA TYR A 128 -11.14 -4.77 -0.14
C TYR A 128 -11.75 -4.42 -1.50
N VAL A 129 -12.16 -3.15 -1.63
CA VAL A 129 -12.69 -2.62 -2.88
C VAL A 129 -11.54 -2.12 -3.75
N LYS A 130 -11.46 -2.66 -4.97
CA LYS A 130 -10.49 -2.30 -6.00
C LYS A 130 -11.19 -1.61 -7.17
N PRO A 131 -11.11 -0.26 -7.27
CA PRO A 131 -11.54 0.46 -8.45
C PRO A 131 -10.64 0.13 -9.65
N SER A 132 -11.26 -0.14 -10.80
CA SER A 132 -10.60 -0.40 -12.08
C SER A 132 -11.18 0.53 -13.13
N PHE A 133 -10.35 1.25 -13.88
CA PHE A 133 -10.81 2.29 -14.78
C PHE A 133 -10.75 1.84 -16.24
N ASN A 134 -11.78 2.18 -17.02
CA ASN A 134 -11.83 1.95 -18.47
C ASN A 134 -10.95 2.98 -19.21
N LYS A 135 -11.01 3.02 -20.55
CA LYS A 135 -10.26 4.00 -21.36
C LYS A 135 -10.58 5.44 -20.93
N ASP A 136 -11.85 5.76 -20.74
CA ASP A 136 -12.31 7.10 -20.36
C ASP A 136 -11.82 7.49 -18.96
N GLY A 137 -12.00 6.60 -17.98
CA GLY A 137 -11.53 6.83 -16.60
C GLY A 137 -10.02 7.00 -16.50
N ARG A 138 -9.24 6.29 -17.34
CA ARG A 138 -7.78 6.45 -17.41
C ARG A 138 -7.37 7.77 -18.06
N ALA A 139 -8.05 8.18 -19.14
CA ALA A 139 -7.78 9.44 -19.84
C ALA A 139 -7.95 10.67 -18.92
N LEU A 140 -8.87 10.61 -17.95
CA LEU A 140 -9.08 11.69 -16.97
C LEU A 140 -7.82 12.03 -16.14
N GLY A 141 -6.96 11.04 -15.88
CA GLY A 141 -5.72 11.21 -15.12
C GLY A 141 -4.51 11.55 -15.99
N GLU A 142 -4.66 11.71 -17.31
CA GLU A 142 -3.56 12.10 -18.19
C GLU A 142 -3.17 13.56 -17.96
N VAL A 143 -1.86 13.79 -17.83
CA VAL A 143 -1.31 15.14 -17.85
C VAL A 143 -0.76 15.35 -19.25
N ARG A 144 -1.51 16.06 -20.08
CA ARG A 144 -1.03 16.48 -21.40
C ARG A 144 -0.15 17.72 -21.22
N ASN A 145 1.03 17.72 -21.83
CA ASN A 145 1.89 18.89 -21.98
C ASN A 145 2.39 19.52 -20.66
N PHE A 146 2.58 18.71 -19.60
CA PHE A 146 3.31 19.20 -18.43
C PHE A 146 4.75 18.71 -18.50
N GLU A 147 5.62 19.64 -18.84
CA GLU A 147 7.06 19.46 -18.82
C GLU A 147 7.66 20.54 -17.93
N VAL A 148 8.79 20.21 -17.32
CA VAL A 148 9.55 21.21 -16.56
C VAL A 148 10.29 22.06 -17.58
N ASP A 149 9.94 23.35 -17.67
CA ASP A 149 10.62 24.31 -18.52
C ASP A 149 12.12 24.32 -18.17
N SER A 150 12.97 24.32 -19.19
CA SER A 150 14.43 24.29 -19.01
C SER A 150 14.93 25.43 -18.13
N ARG A 151 14.23 26.56 -18.11
CA ARG A 151 14.55 27.75 -17.30
C ARG A 151 14.15 27.62 -15.83
N TRP A 152 13.30 26.66 -15.46
CA TRP A 152 12.91 26.50 -14.05
C TRP A 152 14.12 26.17 -13.21
N GLY A 153 14.36 26.89 -12.14
CA GLY A 153 15.36 26.51 -11.14
C GLY A 153 14.84 25.44 -10.17
N VAL A 154 15.72 24.97 -9.29
CA VAL A 154 15.33 24.08 -8.18
C VAL A 154 14.26 24.72 -7.28
N GLU A 155 14.35 26.03 -7.08
CA GLU A 155 13.36 26.81 -6.32
C GLU A 155 11.97 26.85 -6.98
N ASP A 156 11.89 26.93 -8.33
CA ASP A 156 10.61 26.90 -9.03
C ASP A 156 9.90 25.55 -8.88
N MET A 157 10.68 24.46 -8.94
CA MET A 157 10.16 23.11 -8.67
C MET A 157 9.74 22.96 -7.21
N ALA A 158 10.51 23.49 -6.25
CA ALA A 158 10.15 23.48 -4.84
C ALA A 158 8.82 24.22 -4.58
N ARG A 159 8.63 25.40 -5.19
CA ARG A 159 7.35 26.13 -5.17
C ARG A 159 6.20 25.27 -5.69
N GLY A 160 6.38 24.62 -6.85
CA GLY A 160 5.37 23.74 -7.44
C GLY A 160 5.01 22.57 -6.52
N LEU A 161 6.01 21.93 -5.92
CA LEU A 161 5.82 20.83 -4.98
C LEU A 161 5.10 21.27 -3.71
N ALA A 162 5.41 22.46 -3.17
CA ALA A 162 4.77 22.99 -1.97
C ALA A 162 3.27 23.27 -2.18
N LEU A 163 2.87 23.65 -3.39
CA LEU A 163 1.46 23.82 -3.75
C LEU A 163 0.73 22.48 -3.96
N LEU A 164 1.37 21.52 -4.64
CA LEU A 164 0.71 20.28 -5.04
C LEU A 164 0.63 19.23 -3.92
N LYS A 165 1.66 19.10 -3.07
CA LYS A 165 1.71 18.05 -2.03
C LYS A 165 0.54 18.13 -1.04
N PRO A 166 0.17 19.29 -0.48
CA PRO A 166 -0.99 19.39 0.42
C PRO A 166 -2.31 19.03 -0.28
N GLN A 167 -2.46 19.41 -1.55
CA GLN A 167 -3.66 19.11 -2.34
C GLN A 167 -3.81 17.61 -2.57
N VAL A 168 -2.72 16.94 -2.98
CA VAL A 168 -2.70 15.48 -3.15
C VAL A 168 -3.00 14.80 -1.82
N LYS A 169 -2.36 15.20 -0.72
CA LYS A 169 -2.64 14.66 0.62
C LYS A 169 -4.14 14.73 0.93
N ARG A 170 -4.77 15.90 0.80
CA ARG A 170 -6.22 16.08 1.03
C ARG A 170 -7.08 15.17 0.14
N LEU A 171 -6.83 15.17 -1.17
CA LEU A 171 -7.61 14.39 -2.14
C LEU A 171 -7.45 12.87 -1.95
N THR A 172 -6.26 12.40 -1.57
CA THR A 172 -6.02 10.99 -1.22
C THR A 172 -6.85 10.60 0.01
N HIS A 173 -6.93 11.45 1.04
CA HIS A 173 -7.77 11.18 2.21
C HIS A 173 -9.26 11.11 1.83
N GLU A 174 -9.74 12.04 1.00
CA GLU A 174 -11.13 12.00 0.52
C GLU A 174 -11.42 10.73 -0.29
N TYR A 175 -10.48 10.32 -1.15
CA TYR A 175 -10.60 9.10 -1.96
C TYR A 175 -10.64 7.83 -1.10
N GLU A 176 -9.74 7.70 -0.13
CA GLU A 176 -9.75 6.55 0.79
C GLU A 176 -10.99 6.54 1.69
N ARG A 177 -11.51 7.70 2.08
CA ARG A 177 -12.80 7.80 2.79
C ARG A 177 -13.94 7.26 1.92
N ILE A 178 -14.01 7.61 0.65
CA ILE A 178 -15.04 7.11 -0.27
C ILE A 178 -14.90 5.61 -0.46
N LYS A 179 -13.69 5.08 -0.63
CA LYS A 179 -13.44 3.62 -0.70
C LYS A 179 -13.95 2.90 0.55
N LYS A 180 -13.72 3.46 1.74
CA LYS A 180 -14.25 2.90 3.01
C LYS A 180 -15.78 2.92 3.06
N ILE A 181 -16.42 4.02 2.64
CA ILE A 181 -17.89 4.12 2.57
C ILE A 181 -18.45 3.06 1.60
N ILE A 182 -17.82 2.90 0.44
CA ILE A 182 -18.20 1.89 -0.56
C ILE A 182 -18.01 0.48 0.00
N ALA A 183 -16.88 0.18 0.65
CA ALA A 183 -16.61 -1.13 1.22
C ALA A 183 -17.64 -1.55 2.28
N ASN A 184 -18.26 -0.58 2.96
CA ASN A 184 -19.27 -0.81 3.97
C ASN A 184 -20.71 -0.70 3.43
N SER A 185 -20.90 -0.56 2.12
CA SER A 185 -22.25 -0.51 1.55
C SER A 185 -22.92 -1.89 1.55
N PRO A 186 -24.26 -1.98 1.70
CA PRO A 186 -24.96 -3.26 1.76
C PRO A 186 -24.75 -4.14 0.52
N GLU A 187 -24.63 -3.54 -0.67
CA GLU A 187 -24.39 -4.27 -1.92
C GLU A 187 -22.98 -4.90 -1.94
N VAL A 188 -21.96 -4.22 -1.40
CA VAL A 188 -20.60 -4.76 -1.28
C VAL A 188 -20.55 -5.89 -0.25
N LYS A 189 -21.17 -5.68 0.92
CA LYS A 189 -21.27 -6.71 1.96
C LYS A 189 -22.01 -7.97 1.52
N ARG A 190 -23.01 -7.84 0.64
CA ARG A 190 -23.67 -9.01 0.03
C ARG A 190 -22.74 -9.76 -0.91
N MET A 191 -21.95 -9.05 -1.72
CA MET A 191 -21.01 -9.68 -2.66
C MET A 191 -19.82 -10.37 -1.96
N GLU A 192 -19.38 -9.90 -0.79
CA GLU A 192 -18.35 -10.58 0.02
C GLU A 192 -18.74 -12.05 0.32
N ARG A 193 -20.04 -12.32 0.52
CA ARG A 193 -20.59 -13.65 0.83
C ARG A 193 -20.75 -14.57 -0.39
N LEU A 194 -20.61 -14.04 -1.60
CA LEU A 194 -20.75 -14.83 -2.83
C LEU A 194 -19.43 -15.55 -3.15
N PRO A 195 -19.47 -16.76 -3.75
CA PRO A 195 -18.31 -17.39 -4.36
C PRO A 195 -17.65 -16.49 -5.40
N LYS A 196 -16.34 -16.59 -5.57
CA LYS A 196 -15.52 -15.70 -6.42
C LYS A 196 -16.05 -15.61 -7.86
N GLU A 197 -16.52 -16.72 -8.41
CA GLU A 197 -17.05 -16.86 -9.78
C GLU A 197 -18.35 -16.08 -9.97
N LYS A 198 -19.10 -15.87 -8.87
CA LYS A 198 -20.38 -15.15 -8.87
C LYS A 198 -20.22 -13.67 -8.53
N ARG A 199 -19.04 -13.22 -8.08
CA ARG A 199 -18.75 -11.81 -7.75
C ARG A 199 -18.60 -11.00 -9.04
N LYS A 200 -19.70 -10.44 -9.52
CA LYS A 200 -19.69 -9.53 -10.68
C LYS A 200 -19.24 -8.13 -10.26
N PRO A 201 -18.27 -7.51 -10.96
CA PRO A 201 -17.87 -6.14 -10.68
C PRO A 201 -19.04 -5.15 -10.84
N ILE A 202 -19.14 -4.18 -9.94
CA ILE A 202 -20.11 -3.10 -10.07
C ILE A 202 -19.62 -2.15 -11.17
N LYS A 203 -20.33 -2.12 -12.30
CA LYS A 203 -19.97 -1.24 -13.42
C LYS A 203 -20.41 0.20 -13.15
N HIS A 204 -19.61 1.14 -13.64
CA HIS A 204 -19.91 2.56 -13.65
C HIS A 204 -19.32 3.22 -14.91
N LYS A 205 -19.67 4.48 -15.19
CA LYS A 205 -19.30 5.20 -16.42
C LYS A 205 -17.80 5.19 -16.73
N TYR A 206 -16.97 5.24 -15.70
CA TYR A 206 -15.50 5.34 -15.81
C TYR A 206 -14.78 4.02 -15.54
N GLY A 207 -15.49 2.90 -15.40
CA GLY A 207 -14.88 1.60 -15.11
C GLY A 207 -15.73 0.66 -14.28
N SER A 208 -15.12 0.01 -13.30
CA SER A 208 -15.79 -0.92 -12.39
C SER A 208 -15.17 -0.93 -10.99
N LEU A 209 -15.98 -1.31 -10.01
CA LEU A 209 -15.56 -1.59 -8.64
C LEU A 209 -15.59 -3.11 -8.45
N SER A 210 -14.42 -3.69 -8.22
CA SER A 210 -14.28 -5.13 -7.92
C SER A 210 -14.04 -5.33 -6.43
N ILE A 211 -14.54 -6.44 -5.89
CA ILE A 211 -14.24 -6.87 -4.52
C ILE A 211 -13.17 -7.95 -4.63
N VAL A 212 -12.06 -7.72 -3.96
CA VAL A 212 -10.88 -8.59 -4.04
C VAL A 212 -10.60 -9.13 -2.65
N ALA A 213 -10.36 -10.43 -2.55
CA ALA A 213 -9.92 -11.05 -1.30
C ALA A 213 -8.51 -10.54 -0.95
N ASN A 214 -8.29 -10.22 0.31
CA ASN A 214 -6.94 -10.02 0.84
C ASN A 214 -6.18 -11.35 0.79
N THR A 215 -4.86 -11.28 0.96
CA THR A 215 -4.04 -12.48 1.16
C THR A 215 -4.64 -13.33 2.28
N PRO A 216 -4.80 -14.65 2.06
CA PRO A 216 -5.24 -15.58 3.08
C PRO A 216 -4.45 -15.45 4.37
N ARG A 217 -5.12 -15.70 5.49
CA ARG A 217 -4.49 -15.79 6.80
C ARG A 217 -4.81 -17.16 7.36
N TYR A 218 -3.90 -17.68 8.17
CA TYR A 218 -4.00 -19.02 8.74
C TYR A 218 -3.93 -18.95 10.26
N ASP A 219 -4.56 -19.92 10.92
CA ASP A 219 -4.38 -20.17 12.33
C ASP A 219 -3.03 -20.88 12.54
N VAL A 220 -2.00 -20.07 12.78
CA VAL A 220 -0.62 -20.55 12.95
C VAL A 220 -0.48 -21.45 14.18
N ALA A 221 -1.25 -21.20 15.25
CA ALA A 221 -1.17 -22.01 16.47
C ALA A 221 -1.73 -23.41 16.21
N ALA A 222 -2.89 -23.50 15.58
CA ALA A 222 -3.48 -24.79 15.23
C ALA A 222 -2.64 -25.57 14.20
N ILE A 223 -2.00 -24.88 13.23
CA ILE A 223 -1.04 -25.51 12.31
C ILE A 223 0.15 -26.09 13.09
N PHE A 224 0.72 -25.32 14.02
CA PHE A 224 1.82 -25.77 14.85
C PHE A 224 1.45 -27.02 15.66
N ASP A 225 0.28 -27.02 16.29
CA ASP A 225 -0.17 -28.15 17.11
C ASP A 225 -0.34 -29.45 16.29
N GLN A 226 -0.67 -29.34 14.99
CA GLN A 226 -0.87 -30.50 14.12
C GLN A 226 0.37 -30.94 13.34
N PHE A 227 1.19 -29.99 12.85
CA PHE A 227 2.30 -30.26 11.94
C PHE A 227 3.69 -29.99 12.53
N GLY A 228 3.76 -29.40 13.72
CA GLY A 228 5.01 -29.02 14.38
C GLY A 228 5.65 -27.75 13.82
N GLU A 229 6.87 -27.49 14.30
CA GLU A 229 7.70 -26.33 13.98
C GLU A 229 8.22 -26.33 12.54
N ASP A 230 8.58 -27.49 12.00
CA ASP A 230 9.30 -27.62 10.73
C ASP A 230 8.59 -26.91 9.58
N LEU A 231 7.25 -27.03 9.55
CA LEU A 231 6.42 -26.35 8.55
C LEU A 231 6.53 -24.83 8.67
N LEU A 232 6.48 -24.31 9.89
CA LEU A 232 6.55 -22.87 10.14
C LEU A 232 7.96 -22.33 9.92
N ILE A 233 8.98 -23.12 10.20
CA ILE A 233 10.38 -22.75 9.96
C ILE A 233 10.65 -22.64 8.45
N GLU A 234 10.22 -23.63 7.67
CA GLU A 234 10.50 -23.67 6.24
C GLU A 234 9.59 -22.73 5.43
N TYR A 235 8.29 -22.70 5.73
CA TYR A 235 7.28 -22.01 4.90
C TYR A 235 6.67 -20.76 5.57
N GLY A 236 7.19 -20.39 6.74
CA GLY A 236 6.78 -19.18 7.44
C GLY A 236 7.51 -17.93 6.96
N SER A 237 6.78 -16.82 6.89
CA SER A 237 7.33 -15.48 6.69
C SER A 237 7.13 -14.64 7.95
N PRO A 238 8.21 -14.19 8.61
CA PRO A 238 8.08 -13.31 9.77
C PRO A 238 7.41 -11.99 9.45
N ASN A 239 6.38 -11.64 10.22
CA ASN A 239 5.74 -10.35 10.11
C ASN A 239 6.67 -9.26 10.67
N GLY A 240 7.27 -8.47 9.78
CA GLY A 240 8.23 -7.43 10.15
C GLY A 240 7.69 -6.37 11.12
N LYS A 241 6.37 -6.10 11.14
CA LYS A 241 5.78 -5.16 12.11
C LYS A 241 5.70 -5.76 13.51
N LYS A 242 5.36 -7.05 13.61
CA LYS A 242 5.34 -7.76 14.89
C LYS A 242 6.76 -7.92 15.45
N LEU A 243 7.72 -8.27 14.59
CA LEU A 243 9.14 -8.28 14.97
C LEU A 243 9.61 -6.92 15.47
N GLU A 244 9.25 -5.83 14.79
CA GLU A 244 9.59 -4.48 15.25
C GLU A 244 8.98 -4.17 16.62
N ALA A 245 7.77 -4.63 16.92
CA ALA A 245 7.17 -4.48 18.24
C ALA A 245 7.97 -5.20 19.35
N PHE A 246 8.49 -6.40 19.06
CA PHE A 246 9.38 -7.14 19.97
C PHE A 246 10.78 -6.53 20.11
N VAL A 247 11.23 -5.76 19.11
CA VAL A 247 12.45 -4.96 19.25
C VAL A 247 12.20 -3.76 20.16
N LEU A 248 11.05 -3.08 19.97
CA LEU A 248 10.73 -1.87 20.73
C LEU A 248 10.43 -2.17 22.20
N ASN A 249 9.81 -3.30 22.53
CA ASN A 249 9.55 -3.68 23.92
C ASN A 249 10.77 -4.32 24.62
N GLY A 250 11.92 -4.45 23.92
CA GLY A 250 13.15 -4.99 24.48
C GLY A 250 13.26 -6.52 24.52
N THR A 251 12.27 -7.27 24.03
CA THR A 251 12.32 -8.75 24.04
C THR A 251 13.44 -9.30 23.15
N ILE A 252 13.71 -8.68 22.00
CA ILE A 252 14.83 -9.03 21.11
C ILE A 252 15.60 -7.79 20.68
N SER A 253 16.88 -7.96 20.37
CA SER A 253 17.69 -6.87 19.85
C SER A 253 17.56 -6.77 18.33
N ARG A 254 17.76 -5.55 17.81
CA ARG A 254 17.81 -5.36 16.35
C ARG A 254 18.97 -6.13 15.69
N LYS A 255 20.08 -6.30 16.41
CA LYS A 255 21.25 -7.05 15.94
C LYS A 255 20.92 -8.53 15.76
N ASP A 256 20.09 -9.07 16.63
CA ASP A 256 19.69 -10.48 16.59
C ASP A 256 18.89 -10.80 15.33
N ILE A 257 18.14 -9.83 14.79
CA ILE A 257 17.43 -9.98 13.50
C ILE A 257 18.37 -9.68 12.34
N ASP A 258 19.21 -8.65 12.46
CA ASP A 258 20.02 -8.17 11.34
C ASP A 258 21.19 -9.11 11.00
N GLN A 259 21.57 -10.05 11.87
CA GLN A 259 22.54 -11.11 11.55
C GLN A 259 22.08 -12.05 10.42
N PHE A 260 20.76 -12.23 10.26
CA PHE A 260 20.17 -13.03 9.18
C PHE A 260 20.01 -12.26 7.86
N LYS A 261 20.52 -11.01 7.80
CA LYS A 261 20.38 -10.15 6.62
C LYS A 261 21.72 -9.89 5.98
N THR A 262 21.82 -10.20 4.70
CA THR A 262 22.98 -9.87 3.88
C THR A 262 22.64 -8.71 2.96
N VAL A 263 23.45 -7.65 2.97
CA VAL A 263 23.25 -6.51 2.05
C VAL A 263 23.62 -6.97 0.63
N LYS A 264 22.62 -7.00 -0.27
CA LYS A 264 22.82 -7.33 -1.69
C LYS A 264 23.17 -6.10 -2.52
N ASP A 265 22.54 -4.96 -2.22
CA ASP A 265 22.71 -3.73 -2.98
C ASP A 265 22.36 -2.49 -2.13
N ILE A 266 22.81 -1.32 -2.53
CA ILE A 266 22.48 -0.04 -1.92
C ILE A 266 21.97 0.90 -3.01
N ARG A 267 20.66 1.14 -3.00
CA ARG A 267 20.02 2.07 -3.94
C ARG A 267 19.93 3.48 -3.35
N LEU A 268 20.23 4.50 -4.14
CA LEU A 268 20.03 5.89 -3.74
C LEU A 268 18.64 6.38 -4.15
N ASP A 269 17.75 6.56 -3.17
CA ASP A 269 16.41 7.11 -3.37
C ASP A 269 16.43 8.63 -3.11
N PHE A 270 15.70 9.39 -3.92
CA PHE A 270 15.50 10.83 -3.67
C PHE A 270 14.06 11.08 -3.25
N ALA A 271 13.89 11.84 -2.16
CA ALA A 271 12.59 12.19 -1.64
C ALA A 271 12.53 13.69 -1.33
N VAL A 272 11.41 14.31 -1.69
CA VAL A 272 11.07 15.66 -1.24
C VAL A 272 9.93 15.54 -0.22
N MET A 273 10.06 16.17 0.94
CA MET A 273 9.05 16.19 2.00
C MET A 273 9.01 17.56 2.67
N THR A 274 8.04 17.80 3.54
CA THR A 274 8.05 19.04 4.33
C THR A 274 9.10 18.94 5.42
N ILE A 275 9.59 20.09 5.89
CA ILE A 275 10.57 20.15 6.99
C ILE A 275 9.95 19.55 8.26
N GLU A 276 8.65 19.77 8.50
CA GLU A 276 7.93 19.19 9.64
C GLU A 276 7.82 17.67 9.53
N ASP A 277 7.55 17.13 8.33
CA ASP A 277 7.47 15.69 8.10
C ASP A 277 8.86 15.03 8.27
N GLU A 278 9.94 15.69 7.83
CA GLU A 278 11.32 15.23 8.10
C GLU A 278 11.62 15.22 9.60
N LYS A 279 11.27 16.30 10.32
CA LYS A 279 11.48 16.41 11.75
C LYS A 279 10.75 15.31 12.51
N LYS A 280 9.45 15.12 12.23
CA LYS A 280 8.64 14.05 12.84
C LYS A 280 9.20 12.66 12.55
N MET A 281 9.70 12.43 11.34
CA MET A 281 10.31 11.16 10.98
C MET A 281 11.61 10.93 11.77
N LEU A 282 12.46 11.95 11.94
CA LEU A 282 13.69 11.85 12.74
C LEU A 282 13.39 11.68 14.24
N GLU A 283 12.44 12.45 14.79
CA GLU A 283 11.97 12.33 16.17
C GLU A 283 11.44 10.92 16.43
N PHE A 284 10.57 10.40 15.57
CA PHE A 284 10.03 9.04 15.69
C PHE A 284 11.12 7.95 15.62
N LEU A 285 12.12 8.11 14.75
CA LEU A 285 13.25 7.17 14.68
C LEU A 285 14.08 7.21 15.95
N HIS A 286 14.36 8.40 16.48
CA HIS A 286 15.10 8.58 17.73
C HIS A 286 14.34 8.01 18.93
N GLU A 287 13.04 8.28 19.04
CA GLU A 287 12.17 7.71 20.09
C GLU A 287 12.17 6.19 20.04
N LYS A 288 12.13 5.58 18.85
CA LYS A 288 12.22 4.13 18.68
C LYS A 288 13.56 3.57 19.17
N GLU A 289 14.66 4.23 18.81
CA GLU A 289 16.00 3.82 19.26
C GLU A 289 16.14 3.93 20.78
N MET A 290 15.67 5.04 21.37
CA MET A 290 15.68 5.26 22.81
C MET A 290 14.80 4.26 23.55
N THR A 291 13.58 4.00 23.06
CA THR A 291 12.65 3.03 23.67
C THR A 291 13.25 1.62 23.64
N ALA A 292 13.79 1.19 22.49
CA ALA A 292 14.44 -0.10 22.35
C ALA A 292 15.71 -0.22 23.21
N ALA A 293 16.45 0.87 23.41
CA ALA A 293 17.61 0.88 24.30
C ALA A 293 17.21 0.82 25.77
N MET A 294 16.24 1.64 26.20
CA MET A 294 15.74 1.68 27.58
C MET A 294 15.16 0.33 28.00
N ASN A 295 14.27 -0.25 27.20
CA ASN A 295 13.62 -1.51 27.55
C ASN A 295 14.61 -2.68 27.67
N ARG A 296 15.76 -2.61 26.99
CA ARG A 296 16.85 -3.59 27.16
C ARG A 296 17.65 -3.43 28.45
N MET A 297 17.55 -2.30 29.14
CA MET A 297 18.22 -2.13 30.45
C MET A 297 17.41 -2.71 31.62
N TRP A 298 16.13 -3.02 31.40
CA TRP A 298 15.20 -3.47 32.44
C TRP A 298 14.80 -4.95 32.30
N VAL A 299 15.29 -5.63 31.27
CA VAL A 299 15.14 -7.09 31.02
C VAL A 299 16.45 -7.76 31.40
#